data_AF-A0A9N8WAU8-F1
#
_entry.id   AF-A0A9N8WAU8-F1
#
_cell.length_a   1.000
_cell.length_b   1.000
_cell.length_c   1.000
_cell.angle_alpha   90.00
_cell.angle_beta   90.00
_cell.angle_gamma   90.00
#
_symmetry.space_group_name_H-M   'P 1'
#
loop_
_entity.id
_entity.type
_entity.pdbx_description
1 polymer ?
#
loop_
_entity_poly.entity_id
_entity_poly.type
_entity_poly.pdbx_seq_one_letter_code
_entity_poly.pdbx_strand_id
1 'polypeptide(L)'
;PKINQTPVLLTFKIKHLLFDYQKEVNSVQQRWATKKSGGSTNNNRDSPGKRLGVKKFGGEYVVPGNILVRQRGTKFHPGENVYVGRDWTLHAAVPGYVQFYNDPVRKKRRCIGVVLHKDDKLPYPRTEPRKRFFDSIDLVEYEDQKKRNKERLLAKKESERSQGLLLHLLSLLTNYSSSGITAIEFNTHSFLFCLMDNSSKVQ
;
A
#
# COMPACT_ATOMS: atom_id res chain seq x y z
N PRO A 1 -24.36 -73.53 -84.66
CA PRO A 1 -24.97 -74.67 -83.94
C PRO A 1 -24.51 -74.74 -82.48
N LYS A 2 -25.49 -74.58 -81.57
CA LYS A 2 -25.54 -75.04 -80.17
C LYS A 2 -24.54 -74.45 -79.16
N ILE A 3 -25.05 -73.43 -78.47
CA ILE A 3 -25.08 -73.19 -77.02
C ILE A 3 -24.66 -74.41 -76.18
N ASN A 4 -23.83 -74.20 -75.14
CA ASN A 4 -24.14 -74.62 -73.76
C ASN A 4 -23.23 -73.93 -72.73
N GLN A 5 -23.91 -73.29 -71.78
CA GLN A 5 -23.41 -72.61 -70.58
C GLN A 5 -23.01 -73.64 -69.50
N THR A 6 -22.14 -73.21 -68.56
CA THR A 6 -22.12 -73.44 -67.09
C THR A 6 -20.68 -73.46 -66.53
N PRO A 7 -20.44 -73.25 -65.22
CA PRO A 7 -20.97 -72.18 -64.36
C PRO A 7 -19.87 -71.44 -63.55
N VAL A 8 -20.18 -70.20 -63.19
CA VAL A 8 -19.35 -69.22 -62.45
C VAL A 8 -19.20 -69.55 -60.94
N LEU A 9 -19.19 -70.83 -60.57
CA LEU A 9 -19.27 -71.30 -59.17
C LEU A 9 -17.94 -71.80 -58.57
N LEU A 10 -16.79 -71.42 -59.11
CA LEU A 10 -15.48 -71.75 -58.53
C LEU A 10 -14.63 -70.55 -58.13
N THR A 11 -15.19 -69.34 -58.08
CA THR A 11 -14.46 -68.14 -57.64
C THR A 11 -15.04 -67.48 -56.39
N PHE A 12 -16.22 -67.92 -55.91
CA PHE A 12 -16.79 -67.44 -54.65
C PHE A 12 -16.38 -68.27 -53.42
N LYS A 13 -15.96 -69.53 -53.59
CA LYS A 13 -15.68 -70.44 -52.46
C LYS A 13 -14.26 -70.31 -51.88
N ILE A 14 -13.34 -69.66 -52.60
CA ILE A 14 -11.96 -69.41 -52.11
C ILE A 14 -11.88 -68.10 -51.30
N LYS A 15 -12.78 -67.14 -51.52
CA LYS A 15 -12.80 -65.90 -50.71
C LYS A 15 -13.33 -66.10 -49.28
N HIS A 16 -14.26 -67.04 -49.07
CA HIS A 16 -14.79 -67.28 -47.72
C HIS A 16 -13.79 -68.06 -46.84
N LEU A 17 -12.98 -68.95 -47.43
CA LEU A 17 -12.00 -69.75 -46.67
C LEU A 17 -10.67 -69.04 -46.39
N LEU A 18 -10.42 -67.89 -47.02
CA LEU A 18 -9.23 -67.06 -46.75
C LEU A 18 -9.52 -65.85 -45.84
N PHE A 19 -10.79 -65.61 -45.51
CA PHE A 19 -11.18 -64.56 -44.57
C PHE A 19 -11.18 -65.04 -43.11
N ASP A 20 -11.18 -66.35 -42.88
CA ASP A 20 -11.21 -66.94 -41.53
C ASP A 20 -9.82 -67.28 -40.96
N TYR A 21 -8.75 -67.17 -41.76
CA TYR A 21 -7.36 -67.36 -41.31
C TYR A 21 -6.62 -66.04 -40.97
N GLN A 22 -7.36 -64.99 -40.64
CA GLN A 22 -6.80 -63.74 -40.09
C GLN A 22 -7.23 -63.49 -38.65
N LYS A 23 -7.73 -64.51 -37.95
CA LYS A 23 -8.17 -64.40 -36.54
C LYS A 23 -7.21 -65.01 -35.52
N GLU A 24 -6.13 -65.67 -35.93
CA GLU A 24 -5.21 -66.39 -35.02
C GLU A 24 -3.79 -65.81 -34.89
N VAL A 25 -3.55 -64.58 -35.35
CA VAL A 25 -2.27 -63.90 -35.08
C VAL A 25 -2.55 -62.48 -34.63
N ASN A 26 -2.79 -62.35 -33.33
CA ASN A 26 -2.20 -61.32 -32.45
C ASN A 26 -2.99 -61.27 -31.15
N SER A 27 -2.53 -62.09 -30.22
CA SER A 27 -2.74 -61.99 -28.78
C SER A 27 -2.19 -60.67 -28.23
N VAL A 28 -2.84 -59.55 -28.54
CA VAL A 28 -2.64 -58.32 -27.79
C VAL A 28 -4.01 -57.89 -27.32
N GLN A 29 -4.31 -58.19 -26.05
CA GLN A 29 -5.40 -57.55 -25.35
C GLN A 29 -5.10 -56.04 -25.36
N GLN A 30 -5.65 -55.31 -26.34
CA GLN A 30 -5.55 -53.86 -26.36
C GLN A 30 -6.49 -53.33 -25.29
N ARG A 31 -6.00 -53.26 -24.05
CA ARG A 31 -6.62 -52.45 -23.01
C ARG A 31 -6.51 -51.02 -23.49
N TRP A 32 -7.60 -50.45 -23.99
CA TRP A 32 -7.69 -49.00 -24.10
C TRP A 32 -7.46 -48.47 -22.69
N ALA A 33 -6.37 -47.75 -22.46
CA ALA A 33 -6.22 -47.02 -21.22
C ALA A 33 -7.40 -46.04 -21.16
N THR A 34 -8.34 -46.26 -20.23
CA THR A 34 -9.54 -45.40 -20.13
C THR A 34 -9.22 -43.97 -19.73
N LYS A 35 -7.96 -43.65 -19.37
CA LYS A 35 -7.32 -42.33 -19.52
C LYS A 35 -5.81 -42.51 -19.71
N LYS A 36 -5.19 -41.86 -20.72
CA LYS A 36 -3.72 -41.88 -20.95
C LYS A 36 -2.95 -40.88 -20.06
N SER A 37 -3.66 -39.96 -19.40
CA SER A 37 -3.13 -39.01 -18.44
C SER A 37 -4.28 -38.59 -17.54
N GLY A 38 -4.19 -38.86 -16.24
CA GLY A 38 -5.00 -38.12 -15.28
C GLY A 38 -4.66 -36.65 -15.45
N GLY A 39 -5.58 -35.85 -16.01
CA GLY A 39 -5.37 -34.41 -16.11
C GLY A 39 -5.06 -33.85 -14.72
N SER A 40 -4.25 -32.79 -14.65
CA SER A 40 -4.04 -32.07 -13.39
C SER A 40 -5.38 -31.51 -12.91
N THR A 41 -6.04 -32.19 -11.99
CA THR A 41 -7.26 -31.71 -11.34
C THR A 41 -6.89 -30.99 -10.05
N ASN A 42 -6.77 -29.67 -10.15
CA ASN A 42 -6.97 -28.61 -9.15
C ASN A 42 -6.02 -27.44 -9.47
N ASN A 43 -6.53 -26.48 -10.24
CA ASN A 43 -5.85 -25.22 -10.54
C ASN A 43 -5.92 -24.25 -9.35
N ASN A 44 -5.39 -24.65 -8.19
CA ASN A 44 -5.32 -23.81 -7.00
C ASN A 44 -3.87 -23.31 -6.77
N ARG A 45 -3.27 -22.68 -7.78
CA ARG A 45 -1.90 -22.12 -7.73
C ARG A 45 -1.97 -20.61 -7.93
N ASP A 46 -2.23 -19.89 -6.84
CA ASP A 46 -2.20 -18.43 -6.85
C ASP A 46 -1.00 -17.88 -6.09
N SER A 47 -0.39 -16.84 -6.66
CA SER A 47 0.70 -16.13 -6.00
C SER A 47 0.16 -15.11 -4.99
N PRO A 48 0.83 -14.87 -3.85
CA PRO A 48 0.38 -13.86 -2.91
C PRO A 48 0.45 -12.47 -3.53
N GLY A 49 -0.51 -11.62 -3.16
CA GLY A 49 -0.58 -10.23 -3.59
C GLY A 49 0.71 -9.47 -3.27
N LYS A 50 1.23 -8.74 -4.26
CA LYS A 50 2.52 -8.03 -4.16
C LYS A 50 2.45 -6.66 -3.49
N ARG A 51 1.29 -6.28 -2.94
CA ARG A 51 1.03 -5.01 -2.22
C ARG A 51 1.48 -3.76 -3.00
N LEU A 52 1.30 -3.81 -4.33
CA LEU A 52 1.54 -2.68 -5.23
C LEU A 52 0.54 -1.55 -4.98
N GLY A 53 0.82 -0.37 -5.50
CA GLY A 53 -0.03 0.80 -5.41
C GLY A 53 0.66 2.01 -4.77
N VAL A 54 -0.11 3.07 -4.65
CA VAL A 54 0.29 4.34 -4.04
C VAL A 54 0.49 4.14 -2.53
N LYS A 55 1.56 4.72 -2.00
CA LYS A 55 1.93 4.69 -0.58
C LYS A 55 1.84 6.06 0.07
N LYS A 56 1.98 7.12 -0.73
CA LYS A 56 1.81 8.50 -0.30
C LYS A 56 0.82 9.22 -1.21
N PHE A 57 -0.22 9.81 -0.61
CA PHE A 57 -1.29 10.50 -1.32
C PHE A 57 -0.93 11.97 -1.59
N GLY A 58 -1.75 12.66 -2.39
CA GLY A 58 -1.53 14.06 -2.72
C GLY A 58 -1.67 14.95 -1.47
N GLY A 59 -0.72 15.87 -1.28
CA GLY A 59 -0.67 16.78 -0.13
C GLY A 59 -0.05 16.21 1.12
N GLU A 60 0.40 14.95 1.12
CA GLU A 60 1.10 14.35 2.27
C GLU A 60 2.54 14.80 2.36
N TYR A 61 3.01 15.03 3.59
CA TYR A 61 4.41 15.33 3.87
C TYR A 61 5.28 14.08 3.74
N VAL A 62 6.43 14.23 3.09
CA VAL A 62 7.41 13.18 2.84
C VAL A 62 8.82 13.66 3.15
N VAL A 63 9.69 12.69 3.48
CA VAL A 63 11.11 12.86 3.78
C VAL A 63 11.89 12.09 2.70
N PRO A 64 13.15 12.44 2.39
CA PRO A 64 13.95 11.71 1.41
C PRO A 64 13.98 10.20 1.68
N GLY A 65 13.86 9.40 0.61
CA GLY A 65 13.84 7.94 0.67
C GLY A 65 12.44 7.32 0.82
N ASN A 66 11.43 8.10 1.24
CA ASN A 66 10.06 7.61 1.35
C ASN A 66 9.54 7.07 0.00
N ILE A 67 8.90 5.90 0.05
CA ILE A 67 8.26 5.29 -1.12
C ILE A 67 6.95 6.04 -1.41
N LEU A 68 6.80 6.51 -2.64
CA LEU A 68 5.59 7.19 -3.13
C LEU A 68 4.62 6.21 -3.78
N VAL A 69 5.12 5.33 -4.66
CA VAL A 69 4.33 4.31 -5.34
C VAL A 69 5.18 3.08 -5.63
N ARG A 70 4.63 1.89 -5.36
CA ARG A 70 5.19 0.60 -5.82
C ARG A 70 4.40 0.14 -7.04
N GLN A 71 5.06 -0.09 -8.16
CA GLN A 71 4.39 -0.40 -9.42
C GLN A 71 5.10 -1.49 -10.21
N ARG A 72 4.45 -1.97 -11.28
CA ARG A 72 5.05 -2.83 -12.29
C ARG A 72 5.02 -2.05 -13.60
N GLY A 73 6.20 -1.75 -14.14
CA GLY A 73 6.37 -0.73 -15.17
C GLY A 73 6.01 0.67 -14.65
N THR A 74 6.15 1.68 -15.51
CA THR A 74 5.92 3.09 -15.15
C THR A 74 4.48 3.50 -15.47
N LYS A 75 3.54 3.22 -14.55
CA LYS A 75 2.20 3.83 -14.61
C LYS A 75 2.27 5.30 -14.25
N PHE A 76 3.06 5.60 -13.23
CA PHE A 76 3.49 6.94 -12.87
C PHE A 76 4.97 7.12 -13.22
N HIS A 77 5.29 8.29 -13.75
CA HIS A 77 6.65 8.70 -14.06
C HIS A 77 7.23 9.58 -12.94
N PRO A 78 8.56 9.56 -12.74
CA PRO A 78 9.21 10.50 -11.84
C PRO A 78 9.03 11.93 -12.37
N GLY A 79 8.50 12.82 -11.52
CA GLY A 79 8.40 14.25 -11.74
C GLY A 79 9.47 15.02 -10.96
N GLU A 80 9.14 16.24 -10.54
CA GLU A 80 10.06 17.10 -9.78
C GLU A 80 10.43 16.46 -8.42
N ASN A 81 11.72 16.52 -8.04
CA ASN A 81 12.25 16.02 -6.75
C ASN A 81 11.91 14.54 -6.44
N VAL A 82 11.75 13.71 -7.47
CA VAL A 82 11.45 12.27 -7.36
C VAL A 82 12.43 11.48 -8.20
N TYR A 83 12.92 10.37 -7.65
CA TYR A 83 13.75 9.42 -8.39
C TYR A 83 13.08 8.05 -8.48
N VAL A 84 13.58 7.22 -9.40
CA VAL A 84 13.05 5.89 -9.70
C VAL A 84 14.05 4.81 -9.27
N GLY A 85 13.55 3.77 -8.59
CA GLY A 85 14.32 2.59 -8.22
C GLY A 85 14.36 1.54 -9.33
N ARG A 86 15.13 0.47 -9.12
CA ARG A 86 15.28 -0.65 -10.08
C ARG A 86 13.95 -1.33 -10.44
N ASP A 87 13.03 -1.45 -9.49
CA ASP A 87 11.71 -2.06 -9.68
C ASP A 87 10.63 -1.05 -10.10
N TRP A 88 11.04 0.11 -10.64
CA TRP A 88 10.18 1.23 -11.03
C TRP A 88 9.39 1.87 -9.87
N THR A 89 9.76 1.57 -8.62
CA THR A 89 9.24 2.26 -7.43
C THR A 89 9.70 3.71 -7.45
N LEU A 90 8.80 4.65 -7.15
CA LEU A 90 9.16 6.06 -7.04
C LEU A 90 9.43 6.42 -5.58
N HIS A 91 10.49 7.19 -5.37
CA HIS A 91 10.95 7.64 -4.07
C HIS A 91 11.09 9.17 -4.03
N ALA A 92 10.80 9.76 -2.87
CA ALA A 92 11.06 11.18 -2.64
C ALA A 92 12.57 11.44 -2.56
N ALA A 93 13.07 12.44 -3.29
CA ALA A 93 14.47 12.86 -3.22
C ALA A 93 14.71 13.91 -2.11
N VAL A 94 13.68 14.70 -1.81
CA VAL A 94 13.74 15.93 -1.00
C VAL A 94 12.56 15.94 -0.04
N PRO A 95 12.66 16.56 1.16
CA PRO A 95 11.51 16.74 2.04
C PRO A 95 10.49 17.71 1.43
N GLY A 96 9.20 17.39 1.53
CA GLY A 96 8.16 18.24 0.94
C GLY A 96 6.80 17.55 0.90
N TYR A 97 5.95 18.00 -0.01
CA TYR A 97 4.57 17.54 -0.18
C TYR A 97 4.38 16.86 -1.53
N VAL A 98 3.69 15.73 -1.55
CA VAL A 98 3.49 14.94 -2.77
C VAL A 98 2.40 15.57 -3.64
N GLN A 99 2.65 15.67 -4.95
CA GLN A 99 1.66 16.13 -5.91
C GLN A 99 1.63 15.27 -7.17
N PHE A 100 0.42 14.88 -7.57
CA PHE A 100 0.15 14.17 -8.81
C PHE A 100 -0.24 15.17 -9.88
N TYR A 101 0.39 15.09 -11.05
CA TYR A 101 0.08 15.99 -12.15
C TYR A 101 0.29 15.30 -13.50
N ASN A 102 -0.30 15.88 -14.55
CA ASN A 102 -0.05 15.45 -15.93
C ASN A 102 1.03 16.34 -16.52
N ASP A 103 2.03 15.73 -17.15
CA ASP A 103 3.13 16.47 -17.76
C ASP A 103 2.66 17.17 -19.06
N PRO A 104 2.72 18.51 -19.15
CA PRO A 104 2.29 19.24 -20.33
C PRO A 104 3.21 18.98 -21.53
N VAL A 105 4.49 18.68 -21.28
CA VAL A 105 5.45 18.32 -22.33
C VAL A 105 5.17 16.91 -22.82
N ARG A 106 4.81 16.00 -21.91
CA ARG A 106 4.52 14.59 -22.21
C ARG A 106 3.05 14.27 -22.01
N LYS A 107 2.22 14.70 -22.96
CA LYS A 107 0.74 14.70 -22.96
C LYS A 107 -0.01 13.40 -22.58
N LYS A 108 0.67 12.26 -22.40
CA LYS A 108 0.08 10.96 -22.01
C LYS A 108 0.64 10.38 -20.71
N ARG A 109 1.55 11.10 -20.03
CA ARG A 109 2.25 10.59 -18.85
C ARG A 109 1.77 11.29 -17.59
N ARG A 110 1.37 10.48 -16.61
CA ARG A 110 1.07 10.92 -15.25
C ARG A 110 2.37 10.92 -14.46
N CYS A 111 2.66 12.02 -13.79
CA CYS A 111 3.86 12.19 -13.00
C CYS A 111 3.53 12.35 -11.52
N ILE A 112 4.47 11.94 -10.68
CA ILE A 112 4.45 12.24 -9.25
C ILE A 112 5.67 13.10 -8.97
N GLY A 113 5.44 14.28 -8.39
CA GLY A 113 6.50 15.15 -7.91
C GLY A 113 6.38 15.43 -6.43
N VAL A 114 7.44 15.95 -5.84
CA VAL A 114 7.49 16.47 -4.48
C VAL A 114 7.79 17.95 -4.52
N VAL A 115 6.99 18.71 -3.78
CA VAL A 115 6.97 20.16 -3.76
C VAL A 115 7.48 20.66 -2.41
N LEU A 116 8.29 21.71 -2.38
CA LEU A 116 8.92 22.18 -1.14
C LEU A 116 7.89 22.74 -0.14
N HIS A 117 6.96 23.55 -0.65
CA HIS A 117 5.89 24.16 0.11
C HIS A 117 4.53 23.63 -0.35
N LYS A 118 3.54 23.65 0.54
CA LYS A 118 2.22 23.08 0.27
C LYS A 118 1.42 23.87 -0.79
N ASP A 119 1.70 25.16 -0.93
CA ASP A 119 0.96 26.09 -1.79
C ASP A 119 1.37 26.02 -3.26
N ASP A 120 2.58 25.52 -3.51
CA ASP A 120 3.14 25.36 -4.83
C ASP A 120 2.38 24.30 -5.65
N LYS A 121 2.26 24.53 -6.95
CA LYS A 121 1.55 23.63 -7.87
C LYS A 121 2.43 23.22 -9.04
N LEU A 122 2.57 21.91 -9.22
CA LEU A 122 3.15 21.28 -10.40
C LEU A 122 2.10 21.18 -11.53
N PRO A 123 2.52 21.29 -12.81
CA PRO A 123 3.89 21.51 -13.28
C PRO A 123 4.34 22.98 -13.15
N TYR A 124 5.60 23.21 -12.80
CA TYR A 124 6.17 24.56 -12.80
C TYR A 124 6.27 25.11 -14.23
N PRO A 125 6.09 26.43 -14.45
CA PRO A 125 6.31 27.05 -15.74
C PRO A 125 7.80 27.04 -16.09
N ARG A 126 8.10 26.88 -17.38
CA ARG A 126 9.50 26.79 -17.88
C ARG A 126 10.28 28.09 -17.72
N THR A 127 9.60 29.24 -17.68
CA THR A 127 10.22 30.58 -17.61
C THR A 127 10.74 30.92 -16.23
N GLU A 128 10.17 30.33 -15.18
CA GLU A 128 10.56 30.64 -13.80
C GLU A 128 11.84 29.90 -13.39
N PRO A 129 12.63 30.48 -12.48
CA PRO A 129 13.77 29.78 -11.91
C PRO A 129 13.31 28.54 -11.14
N ARG A 130 14.09 27.45 -11.24
CA ARG A 130 13.79 26.21 -10.52
C ARG A 130 13.96 26.41 -9.01
N LYS A 131 12.91 26.11 -8.24
CA LYS A 131 12.96 26.06 -6.78
C LYS A 131 13.79 24.87 -6.32
N ARG A 132 14.76 25.09 -5.43
CA ARG A 132 15.67 24.06 -4.92
C ARG A 132 15.57 24.00 -3.40
N PHE A 133 15.68 22.79 -2.85
CA PHE A 133 15.84 22.61 -1.41
C PHE A 133 17.28 22.94 -1.01
N PHE A 134 17.43 23.61 0.11
CA PHE A 134 18.71 24.01 0.67
C PHE A 134 18.86 23.36 2.04
N ASP A 135 19.84 22.46 2.15
CA ASP A 135 20.00 21.57 3.31
C ASP A 135 20.77 22.24 4.46
N SER A 136 21.24 23.48 4.31
CA SER A 136 22.00 24.14 5.36
C SER A 136 21.11 24.82 6.37
N ILE A 137 21.57 24.81 7.63
CA ILE A 137 20.86 25.36 8.77
C ILE A 137 21.72 26.47 9.37
N ASP A 138 21.09 27.61 9.69
CA ASP A 138 21.73 28.66 10.48
C ASP A 138 21.88 28.19 11.92
N LEU A 139 23.13 27.95 12.35
CA LEU A 139 23.45 27.34 13.65
C LEU A 139 22.94 28.17 14.83
N VAL A 140 23.01 29.50 14.73
CA VAL A 140 22.55 30.42 15.78
C VAL A 140 21.04 30.29 15.98
N GLU A 141 20.27 30.34 14.90
CA GLU A 141 18.81 30.21 14.99
C GLU A 141 18.40 28.83 15.54
N TYR A 142 19.09 27.78 15.11
CA TYR A 142 18.86 26.43 15.59
C TYR A 142 19.09 26.29 17.10
N GLU A 143 20.18 26.86 17.63
CA GLU A 143 20.45 26.86 19.06
C GLU A 143 19.38 27.59 19.87
N ASP A 144 18.90 28.72 19.37
CA ASP A 144 17.85 29.50 20.01
C ASP A 144 16.49 28.79 19.97
N GLN A 145 16.15 28.13 18.85
CA GLN A 145 14.97 27.26 18.77
C GLN A 145 15.07 26.10 19.76
N LYS A 146 16.25 25.48 19.90
CA LYS A 146 16.50 24.38 20.85
C LYS A 146 16.30 24.84 22.30
N LYS A 147 16.80 26.03 22.67
CA LYS A 147 16.58 26.62 24.00
C LYS A 147 15.09 26.86 24.25
N ARG A 148 14.38 27.54 23.34
CA ARG A 148 12.93 27.80 23.44
C ARG A 148 12.11 26.51 23.58
N ASN A 149 12.41 25.49 22.79
CA ASN A 149 11.72 24.20 22.87
C ASN A 149 11.96 23.51 24.21
N LYS A 150 13.19 23.59 24.75
CA LYS A 150 13.52 23.06 26.08
C LYS A 150 12.77 23.78 27.19
N GLU A 151 12.68 25.10 27.13
CA GLU A 151 11.92 25.92 28.09
C GLU A 151 10.43 25.59 28.05
N ARG A 152 9.83 25.50 26.86
CA ARG A 152 8.43 25.06 26.69
C ARG A 152 8.18 23.67 27.28
N LEU A 153 9.10 22.74 27.05
CA LEU A 153 9.03 21.38 27.61
C LEU A 153 9.12 21.38 29.14
N LEU A 154 9.97 22.21 29.72
CA LEU A 154 10.11 22.35 31.18
C LEU A 154 8.81 22.90 31.78
N ALA A 155 8.29 23.99 31.22
CA ALA A 155 7.04 24.61 31.65
C ALA A 155 5.86 23.63 31.58
N LYS A 156 5.77 22.85 30.50
CA LYS A 156 4.74 21.81 30.35
C LYS A 156 4.84 20.75 31.46
N LYS A 157 6.06 20.26 31.75
CA LYS A 157 6.28 19.30 32.84
C LYS A 157 5.92 19.88 34.21
N GLU A 158 6.21 21.16 34.44
CA GLU A 158 5.86 21.85 35.69
C GLU A 158 4.35 22.00 35.83
N SER A 159 3.63 22.34 34.75
CA SER A 159 2.16 22.37 34.77
C SER A 159 1.54 21.00 35.02
N GLU A 160 2.10 19.93 34.44
CA GLU A 160 1.62 18.56 34.66
C GLU A 160 1.84 18.13 36.12
N ARG A 161 2.98 18.50 36.73
CA ARG A 161 3.27 18.25 38.15
C ARG A 161 2.31 19.02 39.06
N SER A 162 2.08 20.31 38.80
CA SER A 162 1.18 21.12 39.62
C SER A 162 -0.27 20.66 39.53
N GLN A 163 -0.75 20.28 38.34
CA GLN A 163 -2.05 19.64 38.14
C GLN A 163 -2.16 18.32 38.92
N GLY A 164 -1.13 17.46 38.85
CA GLY A 164 -1.11 16.20 39.61
C GLY A 164 -1.19 16.40 41.13
N LEU A 165 -0.46 17.38 41.67
CA LEU A 165 -0.52 17.72 43.10
C LEU A 165 -1.89 18.28 43.52
N LEU A 166 -2.50 19.13 42.69
CA LEU A 166 -3.84 19.67 42.91
C LEU A 166 -4.90 18.57 42.94
N LEU A 167 -4.85 17.62 42.00
CA LEU A 167 -5.76 16.46 41.99
C LEU A 167 -5.59 15.59 43.24
N HIS A 168 -4.35 15.38 43.69
CA HIS A 168 -4.07 14.63 44.91
C HIS A 168 -4.64 15.34 46.16
N LEU A 169 -4.47 16.67 46.28
CA LEU A 169 -5.02 17.46 47.39
C LEU A 169 -6.55 17.47 47.39
N LEU A 170 -7.19 17.63 46.23
CA LEU A 170 -8.64 17.54 46.09
C LEU A 170 -9.16 16.16 46.53
N SER A 171 -8.46 15.08 46.19
CA SER A 171 -8.85 13.72 46.62
C SER A 171 -8.77 13.53 48.14
N LEU A 172 -7.79 14.15 48.81
CA LEU A 172 -7.66 14.10 50.26
C LEU A 172 -8.78 14.89 50.95
N LEU A 173 -9.15 16.05 50.41
CA LEU A 173 -10.26 16.86 50.92
C LEU A 173 -11.63 16.15 50.76
N THR A 174 -11.86 15.47 49.62
CA THR A 174 -13.09 14.68 49.43
C THR A 174 -13.18 13.51 50.40
N ASN A 175 -12.05 12.87 50.74
CA ASN A 175 -12.01 11.78 51.72
C ASN A 175 -12.23 12.27 53.17
N TYR A 176 -11.84 13.51 53.48
CA TYR A 176 -12.06 14.14 54.80
C TYR A 176 -13.54 14.54 55.01
N SER A 177 -14.25 14.88 53.94
CA SER A 177 -15.69 15.17 53.97
C SER A 177 -16.54 13.94 54.33
N SER A 178 -16.12 12.73 53.92
CA SER A 178 -16.78 11.47 54.29
C SER A 178 -16.60 11.05 55.76
N SER A 179 -15.69 11.70 56.51
CA SER A 179 -15.49 11.47 57.95
C SER A 179 -16.32 12.38 58.88
N GLY A 180 -17.29 13.14 58.35
CA GLY A 180 -18.39 13.69 59.16
C GLY A 180 -18.09 14.95 59.97
N ILE A 181 -17.59 16.02 59.32
CA ILE A 181 -17.65 17.39 59.87
C ILE A 181 -18.27 18.31 58.82
N THR A 182 -19.27 19.07 59.25
CA THR A 182 -20.25 19.81 58.44
C THR A 182 -19.67 20.90 57.54
N ALA A 183 -20.25 20.96 56.33
CA ALA A 183 -20.53 22.14 55.51
C ALA A 183 -19.43 23.20 55.34
N ILE A 184 -18.68 23.09 54.24
CA ILE A 184 -18.29 24.27 53.46
C ILE A 184 -18.57 23.92 51.99
N GLU A 185 -19.62 24.53 51.43
CA GLU A 185 -19.84 24.57 49.98
C GLU A 185 -18.72 25.40 49.35
N PHE A 186 -17.54 24.80 49.18
CA PHE A 186 -16.60 25.30 48.19
C PHE A 186 -17.23 25.02 46.84
N ASN A 187 -17.56 26.09 46.13
CA ASN A 187 -18.06 26.09 44.77
C ASN A 187 -16.99 25.49 43.84
N THR A 188 -16.90 24.15 43.84
CA THR A 188 -15.90 23.36 43.12
C THR A 188 -16.04 23.51 41.60
N HIS A 189 -17.20 23.97 41.12
CA HIS A 189 -17.46 24.23 39.72
C HIS A 189 -16.62 25.38 39.13
N SER A 190 -16.32 26.43 39.90
CA SER A 190 -15.54 27.58 39.39
C SER A 190 -14.04 27.30 39.32
N PHE A 191 -13.49 26.49 40.23
CA PHE A 191 -12.07 26.14 40.23
C PHE A 191 -11.74 25.06 39.19
N LEU A 192 -12.65 24.10 38.96
CA LEU A 192 -12.50 23.09 37.90
C LEU A 192 -12.55 23.75 36.50
N PHE A 193 -13.41 24.75 36.30
CA PHE A 193 -13.54 25.46 35.02
C PHE A 193 -12.28 26.28 34.68
N CYS A 194 -11.67 26.94 35.67
CA CYS A 194 -10.43 27.72 35.48
C CYS A 194 -9.20 26.83 35.19
N LEU A 195 -9.17 25.59 35.69
CA LEU A 195 -8.16 24.59 35.34
C LEU A 195 -8.33 24.04 33.91
N MET A 196 -9.55 23.97 33.39
CA MET A 196 -9.82 23.50 32.02
C MET A 196 -9.49 24.57 30.97
N ASP A 197 -9.72 25.85 31.24
CA ASP A 197 -9.48 26.95 30.27
C ASP A 197 -8.00 27.30 30.05
N ASN A 198 -7.09 26.93 30.97
CA ASN A 198 -5.65 27.13 30.77
C ASN A 198 -5.00 26.04 29.91
N SER A 199 -5.66 24.91 29.66
CA SER A 199 -5.18 23.84 28.77
C SER A 199 -5.45 24.12 27.28
N SER A 200 -6.38 25.02 26.94
CA SER A 200 -6.79 25.28 25.54
C SER A 200 -5.95 26.33 24.82
N LYS A 201 -5.05 27.06 25.53
CA LYS A 201 -4.19 28.11 24.95
C LYS A 201 -2.80 27.64 24.49
N VAL A 202 -2.53 26.33 24.50
CA VAL A 202 -1.20 25.76 24.16
C VAL A 202 -1.23 24.83 22.93
N GLN A 203 -2.27 24.90 22.08
CA GLN A 203 -2.28 24.21 20.78
C GLN A 203 -1.84 25.13 19.64
#